data_AF-A0A0Q8VYX6-F1
#
_entry.id   AF-A0A0Q8VYX6-F1
#
_cell.length_a   1.000
_cell.length_b   1.000
_cell.length_c   1.000
_cell.angle_alpha   90.00
_cell.angle_beta   90.00
_cell.angle_gamma   90.00
#
_symmetry.space_group_name_H-M   'P 1'
#
loop_
_entity.id
_entity.type
_entity.pdbx_description
1 polymer ?
#
loop_
_entity_poly.entity_id
_entity_poly.type
_entity_poly.pdbx_seq_one_letter_code
_entity_poly.pdbx_strand_id
1 'polypeptide(L)'
;MTFFAVLDAADLEQRTGFEVTRLHLNLWSLAAIGVHRRMFVFDVGIRIKATQEPVSKISLALPFDTLEPESLFDKVMDPRIAALIFDSQITAINDSTLDYENGPFKVIDVRAKAATRADEYTSPGFSLWDVPLAARIEPGQEAYVRLRFPVSSTGRTWQWTKTRLKRTGAVLDFRISDLRSSKKVPGGTELIDRVRPIESIAAFVMAPIWLHGRTTHPDPRYIRLLEGRVWADYLDRAPELSRRSRLVVYYWRFKSANGAATAPAEAVVTSETTETVSATESTSATNNERTSSSTTTTKRVTTNGPPALSEPDQPTRDPYAGWVTINKPTRIFTDFKIDTRPWALPTAILAALLTVGLSWFLFDLTPRAELIDIATGFGTWLLSLVPYISFAVLVTAIGYVLEWTGALQSAARWVRDTYHRFEGWLFRLIRVIGPRD
;
A
#
# COMPACT_ATOMS: atom_id res chain seq x y z
N MET A 1 -2.62 -14.14 20.20
CA MET A 1 -3.31 -13.37 19.14
C MET A 1 -3.31 -11.95 19.64
N THR A 2 -3.06 -11.00 18.76
CA THR A 2 -2.71 -9.63 19.12
C THR A 2 -3.55 -8.69 18.27
N PHE A 3 -3.75 -7.47 18.74
CA PHE A 3 -4.62 -6.47 18.10
C PHE A 3 -3.92 -5.12 18.09
N PHE A 4 -4.33 -4.27 17.15
CA PHE A 4 -4.02 -2.85 17.15
C PHE A 4 -5.15 -2.07 17.82
N ALA A 5 -4.83 -1.11 18.68
CA ALA A 5 -5.81 -0.14 19.18
C ALA A 5 -5.13 1.18 19.57
N VAL A 6 -5.89 2.27 19.49
CA VAL A 6 -5.54 3.55 20.09
C VAL A 6 -6.28 3.64 21.42
N LEU A 7 -5.57 3.99 22.48
CA LEU A 7 -6.05 3.97 23.84
C LEU A 7 -5.84 5.34 24.50
N ASP A 8 -6.75 5.66 25.42
CA ASP A 8 -6.60 6.76 26.36
C ASP A 8 -5.58 6.43 27.46
N ALA A 9 -5.30 7.41 28.30
CA ALA A 9 -4.46 7.27 29.48
C ALA A 9 -4.89 6.07 30.35
N ALA A 10 -3.91 5.47 31.04
CA ALA A 10 -4.16 4.35 31.95
C ALA A 10 -5.03 4.80 33.14
N ASP A 11 -4.58 5.87 33.80
CA ASP A 11 -5.26 6.47 34.96
C ASP A 11 -6.60 7.08 34.55
N LEU A 12 -7.66 6.72 35.28
CA LEU A 12 -9.03 7.16 34.99
C LEU A 12 -9.15 8.70 35.00
N GLU A 13 -8.47 9.35 35.94
CA GLU A 13 -8.47 10.82 36.09
C GLU A 13 -7.74 11.55 34.97
N GLN A 14 -6.85 10.88 34.25
CA GLN A 14 -6.11 11.45 33.12
C GLN A 14 -6.76 11.13 31.77
N ARG A 15 -7.89 10.41 31.76
CA ARG A 15 -8.58 10.07 30.51
C ARG A 15 -9.23 11.32 29.93
N THR A 16 -8.94 11.58 28.67
CA THR A 16 -9.35 12.82 28.01
C THR A 16 -10.59 12.65 27.15
N GLY A 17 -11.00 11.41 26.85
CA GLY A 17 -12.22 11.17 26.09
C GLY A 17 -12.10 11.51 24.60
N PHE A 18 -10.87 11.60 24.07
CA PHE A 18 -10.64 11.99 22.68
C PHE A 18 -11.21 10.98 21.67
N GLU A 19 -11.46 11.48 20.46
CA GLU A 19 -11.92 10.69 19.32
C GLU A 19 -10.80 10.54 18.28
N VAL A 20 -10.77 9.39 17.59
CA VAL A 20 -9.88 9.18 16.45
C VAL A 20 -10.68 9.34 15.16
N THR A 21 -10.62 10.52 14.55
CA THR A 21 -11.38 10.81 13.32
C THR A 21 -10.79 10.10 12.10
N ARG A 22 -9.47 9.86 12.11
CA ARG A 22 -8.79 9.12 11.03
C ARG A 22 -7.57 8.37 11.50
N LEU A 23 -7.41 7.15 10.99
CA LEU A 23 -6.29 6.27 11.29
C LEU A 23 -5.62 5.79 10.00
N HIS A 24 -4.31 5.99 9.88
CA HIS A 24 -3.47 5.54 8.77
C HIS A 24 -2.50 4.48 9.28
N LEU A 25 -2.53 3.27 8.72
CA LEU A 25 -1.68 2.17 9.14
C LEU A 25 -0.88 1.66 7.95
N ASN A 26 0.45 1.64 8.04
CA ASN A 26 1.30 1.12 6.95
C ASN A 26 2.18 0.01 7.50
N LEU A 27 1.97 -1.23 7.06
CA LEU A 27 2.85 -2.36 7.36
C LEU A 27 3.79 -2.61 6.18
N TRP A 28 5.07 -2.35 6.38
CA TRP A 28 6.11 -2.50 5.37
C TRP A 28 6.85 -3.83 5.53
N SER A 29 7.00 -4.59 4.43
CA SER A 29 7.91 -5.74 4.35
C SER A 29 9.13 -5.39 3.49
N LEU A 30 10.10 -4.72 4.09
CA LEU A 30 11.26 -4.18 3.41
C LEU A 30 12.35 -5.23 3.22
N ALA A 31 13.19 -5.07 2.19
CA ALA A 31 14.38 -5.90 2.04
C ALA A 31 15.34 -5.70 3.23
N ALA A 32 16.00 -6.74 3.69
CA ALA A 32 17.08 -6.64 4.67
C ALA A 32 18.37 -7.22 4.10
N ILE A 33 19.51 -6.83 4.67
CA ILE A 33 20.80 -7.43 4.32
C ILE A 33 20.77 -8.91 4.76
N GLY A 34 21.12 -9.81 3.82
CA GLY A 34 21.08 -11.26 4.02
C GLY A 34 20.02 -11.96 3.16
N VAL A 35 20.32 -13.21 2.78
CA VAL A 35 19.50 -13.99 1.86
C VAL A 35 18.09 -14.20 2.43
N HIS A 36 17.08 -13.66 1.73
CA HIS A 36 15.65 -13.77 2.06
C HIS A 36 15.25 -13.27 3.46
N ARG A 37 16.02 -12.36 4.05
CA ARG A 37 15.63 -11.65 5.27
C ARG A 37 14.76 -10.45 4.90
N ARG A 38 13.69 -10.26 5.67
CA ARG A 38 12.79 -9.11 5.56
C ARG A 38 12.83 -8.36 6.89
N MET A 39 12.85 -7.04 6.80
CA MET A 39 12.66 -6.15 7.93
C MET A 39 11.23 -5.65 7.88
N PHE A 40 10.57 -5.56 9.02
CA PHE A 40 9.23 -5.02 9.12
C PHE A 40 9.29 -3.65 9.79
N VAL A 41 8.50 -2.73 9.25
CA VAL A 41 8.30 -1.40 9.82
C VAL A 41 6.80 -1.15 9.83
N PHE A 42 6.30 -0.58 10.92
CA PHE A 42 4.89 -0.28 11.07
C PHE A 42 4.71 1.21 11.35
N ASP A 43 4.14 1.93 10.39
CA ASP A 43 3.84 3.35 10.59
C ASP A 43 2.38 3.52 11.02
N VAL A 44 2.16 4.44 11.96
CA VAL A 44 0.85 4.77 12.52
C VAL A 44 0.66 6.27 12.43
N GLY A 45 -0.33 6.70 11.64
CA GLY A 45 -0.79 8.07 11.57
C GLY A 45 -2.17 8.22 12.18
N ILE A 46 -2.39 9.21 13.03
CA ILE A 46 -3.61 9.34 13.82
C ILE A 46 -4.06 10.80 13.78
N ARG A 47 -5.28 11.04 13.31
CA ARG A 47 -5.98 12.32 13.47
C ARG A 47 -6.86 12.22 14.71
N ILE A 48 -6.56 13.05 15.68
CA ILE A 48 -7.15 13.07 17.02
C ILE A 48 -7.97 14.35 17.16
N LYS A 49 -9.19 14.22 17.68
CA LYS A 49 -10.03 15.34 18.09
C LYS A 49 -10.15 15.34 19.62
N ALA A 50 -9.70 16.41 20.24
CA ALA A 50 -9.92 16.62 21.67
C ALA A 50 -11.37 17.10 21.87
N THR A 51 -12.13 16.39 22.70
CA THR A 51 -13.57 16.66 22.89
C THR A 51 -13.78 17.57 24.09
N GLN A 52 -13.46 17.09 25.30
CA GLN A 52 -13.71 17.78 26.57
C GLN A 52 -12.42 18.24 27.24
N GLU A 53 -11.42 17.37 27.27
CA GLU A 53 -10.14 17.61 27.96
C GLU A 53 -8.98 17.73 26.96
N PRO A 54 -7.92 18.48 27.30
CA PRO A 54 -6.76 18.60 26.43
C PRO A 54 -5.98 17.29 26.34
N VAL A 55 -5.62 16.88 25.13
CA VAL A 55 -4.87 15.63 24.90
C VAL A 55 -3.38 15.93 24.86
N SER A 56 -2.62 15.37 25.80
CA SER A 56 -1.16 15.52 25.88
C SER A 56 -0.38 14.23 25.63
N LYS A 57 -1.06 13.08 25.68
CA LYS A 57 -0.49 11.74 25.53
C LYS A 57 -1.51 10.83 24.86
N ILE A 58 -1.03 9.86 24.09
CA ILE A 58 -1.82 8.75 23.57
C ILE A 58 -1.14 7.42 23.90
N SER A 59 -1.91 6.35 23.99
CA SER A 59 -1.38 5.00 24.16
C SER A 59 -1.68 4.14 22.93
N LEU A 60 -0.73 3.32 22.49
CA LEU A 60 -0.83 2.49 21.29
C LEU A 60 -0.56 1.02 21.62
N ALA A 61 -1.59 0.19 21.49
CA ALA A 61 -1.45 -1.26 21.51
C ALA A 61 -1.07 -1.71 20.10
N LEU A 62 0.09 -2.36 19.96
CA LEU A 62 0.62 -2.81 18.67
C LEU A 62 0.67 -4.34 18.65
N PRO A 63 0.24 -4.98 17.55
CA PRO A 63 0.24 -6.44 17.46
C PRO A 63 1.60 -7.01 17.03
N PHE A 64 2.68 -6.40 17.51
CA PHE A 64 4.06 -6.68 17.17
C PHE A 64 4.95 -6.51 18.41
N ASP A 65 6.12 -7.16 18.43
CA ASP A 65 7.21 -6.63 19.24
C ASP A 65 7.88 -5.52 18.44
N THR A 66 8.07 -4.38 19.09
CA THR A 66 8.62 -3.18 18.45
C THR A 66 9.78 -2.63 19.25
N LEU A 67 10.64 -1.89 18.55
CA LEU A 67 11.65 -1.04 19.16
C LEU A 67 11.05 0.36 19.41
N GLU A 68 11.86 1.25 19.97
CA GLU A 68 11.48 2.64 20.20
C GLU A 68 10.91 3.30 18.94
N PRO A 69 9.81 4.06 19.06
CA PRO A 69 9.24 4.76 17.92
C PRO A 69 10.13 5.90 17.46
N GLU A 70 9.94 6.27 16.20
CA GLU A 70 10.46 7.48 15.59
C GLU A 70 9.29 8.41 15.21
N SER A 71 9.47 9.72 15.38
CA SER A 71 8.51 10.70 14.86
C SER A 71 8.66 10.84 13.35
N LEU A 72 7.54 10.89 12.63
CA LEU A 72 7.51 11.20 11.21
C LEU A 72 7.02 12.62 10.94
N PHE A 73 7.07 13.53 11.92
CA PHE A 73 6.62 14.93 11.78
C PHE A 73 7.21 15.62 10.55
N ASP A 74 8.54 15.63 10.42
CA ASP A 74 9.23 16.29 9.29
C ASP A 74 8.82 15.70 7.94
N LYS A 75 8.59 14.38 7.89
CA LYS A 75 8.11 13.68 6.68
C LYS A 75 6.67 14.07 6.33
N VAL A 76 5.83 14.29 7.32
CA VAL A 76 4.44 14.74 7.12
C VAL A 76 4.42 16.21 6.70
N MET A 77 5.35 17.04 7.18
CA MET A 77 5.41 18.45 6.83
C MET A 77 5.99 18.74 5.43
N ASP A 78 6.76 17.82 4.81
CA ASP A 78 7.11 17.93 3.39
C ASP A 78 5.87 17.62 2.53
N PRO A 79 5.29 18.60 1.80
CA PRO A 79 4.05 18.39 1.05
C PRO A 79 4.12 17.28 0.00
N ARG A 80 5.32 17.04 -0.57
CA ARG A 80 5.52 15.98 -1.58
C ARG A 80 5.42 14.60 -0.95
N ILE A 81 5.98 14.44 0.25
CA ILE A 81 5.90 13.20 1.01
C ILE A 81 4.51 13.04 1.63
N ALA A 82 3.93 14.12 2.15
CA ALA A 82 2.56 14.15 2.66
C ALA A 82 1.57 13.65 1.61
N ALA A 83 1.72 14.06 0.36
CA ALA A 83 0.86 13.61 -0.73
C ALA A 83 0.85 12.08 -0.91
N LEU A 84 1.97 11.41 -0.61
CA LEU A 84 2.05 9.95 -0.60
C LEU A 84 1.33 9.31 0.58
N ILE A 85 1.40 9.95 1.75
CA ILE A 85 0.77 9.48 3.00
C ILE A 85 -0.75 9.59 2.91
N PHE A 86 -1.25 10.68 2.32
CA PHE A 86 -2.67 11.00 2.22
C PHE A 86 -3.31 10.52 0.91
N ASP A 87 -2.51 10.06 -0.06
CA ASP A 87 -2.96 9.62 -1.41
C ASP A 87 -3.74 10.73 -2.14
N SER A 88 -3.31 11.98 -1.95
CA SER A 88 -3.94 13.20 -2.47
C SER A 88 -2.94 14.35 -2.50
N GLN A 89 -3.23 15.39 -3.28
CA GLN A 89 -2.48 16.64 -3.16
C GLN A 89 -2.69 17.25 -1.76
N ILE A 90 -1.60 17.77 -1.20
CA ILE A 90 -1.56 18.44 0.10
C ILE A 90 -0.92 19.81 -0.08
N THR A 91 -1.50 20.82 0.55
CA THR A 91 -0.94 22.18 0.58
C THR A 91 -0.52 22.49 2.01
N ALA A 92 0.74 22.87 2.21
CA ALA A 92 1.17 23.41 3.50
C ALA A 92 0.70 24.86 3.63
N ILE A 93 0.00 25.16 4.72
CA ILE A 93 -0.46 26.52 5.04
C ILE A 93 0.62 27.24 5.86
N ASN A 94 1.23 26.52 6.81
CA ASN A 94 2.31 27.00 7.67
C ASN A 94 3.13 25.81 8.20
N ASP A 95 4.09 26.08 9.09
CA ASP A 95 5.05 25.10 9.63
C ASP A 95 4.43 23.96 10.46
N SER A 96 3.12 24.01 10.76
CA SER A 96 2.44 22.95 11.50
C SER A 96 1.00 22.70 11.03
N THR A 97 0.62 23.17 9.84
CA THR A 97 -0.76 23.07 9.35
C THR A 97 -0.78 22.69 7.88
N LEU A 98 -1.53 21.65 7.57
CA LEU A 98 -1.74 21.15 6.21
C LEU A 98 -3.22 21.26 5.83
N ASP A 99 -3.49 21.51 4.56
CA ASP A 99 -4.83 21.47 3.99
C ASP A 99 -5.08 20.14 3.27
N TYR A 100 -6.20 19.47 3.57
CA TYR A 100 -6.52 18.16 3.02
C TYR A 100 -8.01 17.80 3.14
N GLU A 101 -8.64 17.44 2.01
CA GLU A 101 -10.04 16.99 1.85
C GLU A 101 -11.06 17.87 2.56
N ASN A 102 -11.13 17.79 3.89
CA ASN A 102 -12.10 18.45 4.78
C ASN A 102 -11.52 19.71 5.44
N GLY A 103 -10.55 20.35 4.77
CA GLY A 103 -9.94 21.60 5.23
C GLY A 103 -8.68 21.43 6.08
N PRO A 104 -8.22 22.54 6.69
CA PRO A 104 -6.95 22.59 7.39
C PRO A 104 -6.96 21.76 8.67
N PHE A 105 -5.83 21.12 8.97
CA PHE A 105 -5.61 20.44 10.24
C PHE A 105 -4.18 20.65 10.72
N LYS A 106 -4.02 20.69 12.04
CA LYS A 106 -2.72 20.85 12.68
C LYS A 106 -1.95 19.53 12.62
N VAL A 107 -0.67 19.58 12.34
CA VAL A 107 0.25 18.45 12.52
C VAL A 107 1.04 18.72 13.80
N ILE A 108 1.12 17.73 14.67
CA ILE A 108 1.84 17.83 15.95
C ILE A 108 2.94 16.78 15.95
N ASP A 109 4.13 17.21 16.39
CA ASP A 109 5.23 16.31 16.65
C ASP A 109 4.98 15.45 17.90
N VAL A 110 5.59 14.28 17.97
CA VAL A 110 5.54 13.39 19.12
C VAL A 110 6.89 13.39 19.81
N ARG A 111 6.91 13.32 21.14
CA ARG A 111 8.16 13.18 21.89
C ARG A 111 8.59 11.71 21.88
N ALA A 112 8.95 11.20 20.71
CA ALA A 112 9.21 9.77 20.48
C ALA A 112 10.27 9.19 21.44
N LYS A 113 11.33 9.96 21.73
CA LYS A 113 12.38 9.59 22.71
C LYS A 113 11.90 9.54 24.16
N ALA A 114 10.78 10.18 24.47
CA ALA A 114 10.13 10.13 25.77
C ALA A 114 8.96 9.15 25.79
N ALA A 115 8.72 8.42 24.70
CA ALA A 115 7.72 7.36 24.68
C ALA A 115 8.20 6.20 25.56
N THR A 116 7.29 5.69 26.38
CA THR A 116 7.58 4.60 27.32
C THR A 116 6.82 3.35 26.92
N ARG A 117 7.52 2.21 26.89
CA ARG A 117 6.86 0.92 26.70
C ARG A 117 6.33 0.44 28.04
N ALA A 118 5.05 0.07 28.10
CA ALA A 118 4.43 -0.49 29.29
C ALA A 118 4.75 -2.00 29.33
N ASP A 119 5.81 -2.36 30.06
CA ASP A 119 6.32 -3.73 30.10
C ASP A 119 5.33 -4.70 30.73
N GLU A 120 4.47 -4.24 31.64
CA GLU A 120 3.45 -5.07 32.30
C GLU A 120 2.38 -5.62 31.33
N TYR A 121 2.16 -4.96 30.19
CA TYR A 121 1.27 -5.43 29.13
C TYR A 121 2.01 -6.05 27.94
N THR A 122 3.35 -6.02 27.95
CA THR A 122 4.17 -6.46 26.81
C THR A 122 4.35 -7.98 26.84
N SER A 123 4.18 -8.63 25.69
CA SER A 123 4.38 -10.08 25.53
C SER A 123 4.87 -10.39 24.12
N PRO A 124 5.52 -11.54 23.85
CA PRO A 124 6.03 -11.83 22.51
C PRO A 124 4.98 -11.69 21.41
N GLY A 125 5.22 -10.74 20.50
CA GLY A 125 4.34 -10.33 19.41
C GLY A 125 3.33 -9.24 19.78
N PHE A 126 3.48 -8.54 20.90
CA PHE A 126 2.61 -7.46 21.37
C PHE A 126 3.35 -6.45 22.25
N SER A 127 3.21 -5.17 21.94
CA SER A 127 3.78 -4.08 22.74
C SER A 127 2.74 -2.98 22.97
N LEU A 128 2.73 -2.40 24.16
CA LEU A 128 1.96 -1.21 24.50
C LEU A 128 2.90 -0.03 24.70
N TRP A 129 2.66 1.08 24.00
CA TRP A 129 3.45 2.30 24.09
C TRP A 129 2.61 3.47 24.55
N ASP A 130 3.13 4.20 25.52
CA ASP A 130 2.63 5.51 25.93
C ASP A 130 3.48 6.59 25.23
N VAL A 131 2.81 7.44 24.44
CA VAL A 131 3.46 8.39 23.53
C VAL A 131 3.05 9.81 23.89
N PRO A 132 3.94 10.60 24.50
CA PRO A 132 3.68 12.01 24.78
C PRO A 132 3.68 12.83 23.50
N LEU A 133 2.76 13.79 23.40
CA LEU A 133 2.70 14.76 22.31
C LEU A 133 3.64 15.93 22.60
N ALA A 134 4.24 16.52 21.56
CA ALA A 134 5.11 17.68 21.74
C ALA A 134 4.34 18.91 22.23
N ALA A 135 3.09 19.05 21.77
CA ALA A 135 2.13 20.05 22.18
C ALA A 135 0.78 19.38 22.50
N ARG A 136 0.04 19.95 23.45
CA ARG A 136 -1.31 19.50 23.78
C ARG A 136 -2.30 19.89 22.68
N ILE A 137 -3.32 19.06 22.48
CA ILE A 137 -4.46 19.33 21.61
C ILE A 137 -5.56 19.90 22.51
N GLU A 138 -5.91 21.17 22.35
CA GLU A 138 -6.94 21.81 23.20
C GLU A 138 -8.34 21.29 22.85
N PRO A 139 -9.31 21.32 23.78
CA PRO A 139 -10.69 20.95 23.50
C PRO A 139 -11.26 21.67 22.27
N GLY A 140 -11.94 20.91 21.41
CA GLY A 140 -12.48 21.39 20.13
C GLY A 140 -11.46 21.44 18.99
N GLN A 141 -10.17 21.21 19.24
CA GLN A 141 -9.14 21.16 18.20
C GLN A 141 -8.92 19.74 17.68
N GLU A 142 -8.40 19.68 16.45
CA GLU A 142 -7.93 18.46 15.82
C GLU A 142 -6.46 18.56 15.47
N ALA A 143 -5.74 17.46 15.66
CA ALA A 143 -4.35 17.35 15.21
C ALA A 143 -4.03 15.97 14.66
N TYR A 144 -3.07 15.93 13.74
CA TYR A 144 -2.51 14.72 13.16
C TYR A 144 -1.11 14.47 13.72
N VAL A 145 -0.86 13.24 14.12
CA VAL A 145 0.46 12.75 14.54
C VAL A 145 0.82 11.53 13.71
N ARG A 146 2.12 11.31 13.48
CA ARG A 146 2.58 10.12 12.76
C ARG A 146 3.87 9.57 13.35
N LEU A 147 3.87 8.27 13.60
CA LEU A 147 4.98 7.53 14.19
C LEU A 147 5.40 6.37 13.30
N ARG A 148 6.65 5.97 13.43
CA ARG A 148 7.22 4.76 12.83
C ARG A 148 7.73 3.84 13.93
N PHE A 149 7.33 2.57 13.87
CA PHE A 149 7.79 1.51 14.77
C PHE A 149 8.61 0.48 14.00
N PRO A 150 9.92 0.36 14.26
CA PRO A 150 10.69 -0.79 13.80
C PRO A 150 10.15 -2.07 14.46
N VAL A 151 9.78 -3.07 13.66
CA VAL A 151 9.20 -4.33 14.16
C VAL A 151 10.31 -5.35 14.34
N SER A 152 10.58 -5.74 15.60
CA SER A 152 11.55 -6.77 15.95
C SER A 152 10.96 -8.18 15.80
N SER A 153 9.65 -8.33 16.02
CA SER A 153 8.91 -9.58 15.81
C SER A 153 7.51 -9.29 15.29
N THR A 154 7.13 -9.99 14.22
CA THR A 154 5.79 -9.85 13.63
C THR A 154 4.71 -10.64 14.37
N GLY A 155 5.09 -11.41 15.39
CA GLY A 155 4.19 -12.22 16.19
C GLY A 155 3.28 -13.10 15.33
N ARG A 156 1.98 -13.07 15.64
CA ARG A 156 0.96 -13.79 14.85
C ARG A 156 0.35 -12.95 13.73
N THR A 157 0.66 -11.66 13.66
CA THR A 157 0.12 -10.78 12.64
C THR A 157 0.67 -11.11 11.28
N TRP A 158 1.97 -11.39 11.15
CA TRP A 158 2.56 -11.87 9.91
C TRP A 158 3.30 -13.18 10.14
N GLN A 159 2.83 -14.25 9.49
CA GLN A 159 3.36 -15.60 9.67
C GLN A 159 3.79 -16.18 8.33
N TRP A 160 5.07 -16.52 8.19
CA TRP A 160 5.56 -17.23 7.00
C TRP A 160 5.01 -18.65 6.97
N THR A 161 4.30 -19.02 5.89
CA THR A 161 3.86 -20.39 5.69
C THR A 161 4.98 -21.23 5.10
N LYS A 162 5.07 -22.48 5.53
CA LYS A 162 6.11 -23.42 5.11
C LYS A 162 5.48 -24.74 4.65
N THR A 163 6.02 -25.30 3.58
CA THR A 163 5.71 -26.66 3.12
C THR A 163 7.02 -27.39 2.90
N ARG A 164 7.21 -28.56 3.54
CA ARG A 164 8.48 -29.32 3.50
C ARG A 164 9.70 -28.42 3.77
N LEU A 165 9.66 -27.65 4.87
CA LEU A 165 10.68 -26.67 5.32
C LEU A 165 10.92 -25.46 4.39
N LYS A 166 10.33 -25.42 3.19
CA LYS A 166 10.44 -24.27 2.28
C LYS A 166 9.33 -23.27 2.55
N ARG A 167 9.68 -21.97 2.62
CA ARG A 167 8.67 -20.89 2.64
C ARG A 167 7.86 -20.92 1.34
N THR A 168 6.54 -21.01 1.46
CA THR A 168 5.58 -21.08 0.35
C THR A 168 4.64 -19.88 0.29
N GLY A 169 4.65 -19.03 1.31
CA GLY A 169 3.75 -17.89 1.39
C GLY A 169 3.86 -17.16 2.73
N ALA A 170 2.88 -16.33 3.02
CA ALA A 170 2.71 -15.67 4.32
C ALA A 170 1.23 -15.47 4.62
N VAL A 171 0.84 -15.53 5.88
CA VAL A 171 -0.51 -15.16 6.34
C VAL A 171 -0.41 -13.87 7.13
N LEU A 172 -1.21 -12.89 6.73
CA LEU A 172 -1.49 -11.68 7.47
C LEU A 172 -2.85 -11.83 8.19
N ASP A 173 -2.86 -11.68 9.51
CA ASP A 173 -4.09 -11.52 10.31
C ASP A 173 -3.94 -10.26 11.18
N PHE A 174 -4.46 -9.15 10.68
CA PHE A 174 -4.34 -7.84 11.30
C PHE A 174 -5.71 -7.39 11.80
N ARG A 175 -5.79 -7.02 13.07
CA ARG A 175 -7.05 -6.76 13.76
C ARG A 175 -6.99 -5.40 14.42
N ILE A 176 -8.02 -4.60 14.22
CA ILE A 176 -8.11 -3.22 14.70
C ILE A 176 -9.31 -3.13 15.64
N SER A 177 -9.04 -2.74 16.88
CA SER A 177 -10.00 -2.69 17.99
C SER A 177 -10.68 -4.04 18.31
N ASP A 178 -10.12 -5.18 17.89
CA ASP A 178 -10.64 -6.52 18.23
C ASP A 178 -10.08 -7.02 19.56
N LEU A 179 -10.79 -6.71 20.64
CA LEU A 179 -10.36 -7.06 22.00
C LEU A 179 -10.68 -8.49 22.41
N ARG A 180 -11.23 -9.33 21.52
CA ARG A 180 -11.45 -10.77 21.83
C ARG A 180 -10.16 -11.49 22.26
N SER A 181 -9.01 -10.98 21.84
CA SER A 181 -7.71 -11.52 22.22
C SER A 181 -7.04 -10.80 23.39
N SER A 182 -7.64 -9.73 23.94
CA SER A 182 -7.05 -8.97 25.05
C SER A 182 -6.91 -9.83 26.31
N LYS A 183 -7.82 -10.79 26.54
CA LYS A 183 -7.70 -11.77 27.64
C LYS A 183 -6.43 -12.64 27.60
N LYS A 184 -5.74 -12.68 26.44
CA LYS A 184 -4.47 -13.42 26.27
C LYS A 184 -3.24 -12.54 26.56
N VAL A 185 -3.44 -11.24 26.72
CA VAL A 185 -2.42 -10.27 27.10
C VAL A 185 -2.53 -10.06 28.61
N PRO A 186 -1.43 -10.12 29.39
CA PRO A 186 -1.45 -9.77 30.80
C PRO A 186 -2.09 -8.39 31.01
N GLY A 187 -3.04 -8.27 31.95
CA GLY A 187 -3.78 -7.02 32.19
C GLY A 187 -4.73 -6.57 31.07
N GLY A 188 -4.87 -7.34 29.98
CA GLY A 188 -5.56 -6.88 28.77
C GLY A 188 -7.06 -6.56 28.92
N THR A 189 -7.72 -6.98 30.00
CA THR A 189 -9.09 -6.57 30.32
C THR A 189 -9.20 -5.08 30.69
N GLU A 190 -8.18 -4.52 31.34
CA GLU A 190 -8.13 -3.11 31.73
C GLU A 190 -7.98 -2.18 30.52
N LEU A 191 -7.43 -2.71 29.42
CA LEU A 191 -7.28 -1.99 28.17
C LEU A 191 -8.62 -1.72 27.48
N ILE A 192 -9.66 -2.49 27.79
CA ILE A 192 -10.96 -2.44 27.10
C ILE A 192 -11.58 -1.04 27.23
N ASP A 193 -11.66 -0.51 28.44
CA ASP A 193 -12.32 0.77 28.69
C ASP A 193 -11.50 1.97 28.19
N ARG A 194 -10.26 1.73 27.78
CA ARG A 194 -9.34 2.75 27.28
C ARG A 194 -9.40 2.87 25.76
N VAL A 195 -9.82 1.84 25.02
CA VAL A 195 -9.85 1.88 23.55
C VAL A 195 -10.77 2.98 23.07
N ARG A 196 -10.23 3.86 22.22
CA ARG A 196 -10.97 4.96 21.63
C ARG A 196 -11.63 4.53 20.31
N PRO A 197 -12.84 5.04 20.01
CA PRO A 197 -13.52 4.72 18.78
C PRO A 197 -12.82 5.40 17.59
N ILE A 198 -12.81 4.73 16.43
CA ILE A 198 -12.13 5.19 15.22
C ILE A 198 -13.17 5.40 14.11
N GLU A 199 -13.28 6.62 13.61
CA GLU A 199 -14.28 6.98 12.60
C GLU A 199 -13.91 6.47 11.20
N SER A 200 -12.63 6.55 10.82
CA SER A 200 -12.15 6.11 9.52
C SER A 200 -10.75 5.50 9.56
N ILE A 201 -10.52 4.49 8.72
CA ILE A 201 -9.25 3.75 8.63
C ILE A 201 -8.79 3.70 7.18
N ALA A 202 -7.51 3.99 6.96
CA ALA A 202 -6.76 3.70 5.74
C ALA A 202 -5.61 2.77 6.13
N ALA A 203 -5.67 1.50 5.70
CA ALA A 203 -4.65 0.52 6.01
C ALA A 203 -3.94 0.08 4.73
N PHE A 204 -2.61 0.05 4.77
CA PHE A 204 -1.75 -0.31 3.66
C PHE A 204 -0.81 -1.43 4.09
N VAL A 205 -0.69 -2.44 3.25
CA VAL A 205 0.30 -3.52 3.41
C VAL A 205 1.19 -3.50 2.18
N MET A 206 2.47 -3.21 2.40
CA MET A 206 3.49 -3.19 1.35
C MET A 206 4.24 -4.52 1.38
N ALA A 207 3.76 -5.45 0.56
CA ALA A 207 4.31 -6.79 0.44
C ALA A 207 5.23 -6.89 -0.79
N PRO A 208 6.19 -7.83 -0.82
CA PRO A 208 6.97 -8.10 -2.02
C PRO A 208 6.12 -8.55 -3.19
N ILE A 209 6.51 -8.21 -4.42
CA ILE A 209 5.79 -8.65 -5.64
C ILE A 209 5.74 -10.17 -5.78
N TRP A 210 6.66 -10.91 -5.18
CA TRP A 210 6.62 -12.38 -5.18
C TRP A 210 5.67 -12.97 -4.13
N LEU A 211 4.97 -12.13 -3.35
CA LEU A 211 3.88 -12.51 -2.45
C LEU A 211 2.55 -11.97 -3.00
N HIS A 212 1.80 -12.85 -3.64
CA HIS A 212 0.49 -12.50 -4.19
C HIS A 212 -0.61 -12.94 -3.24
N GLY A 213 -1.55 -12.04 -2.94
CA GLY A 213 -2.73 -12.36 -2.13
C GLY A 213 -3.63 -13.35 -2.86
N ARG A 214 -3.71 -14.60 -2.36
CA ARG A 214 -4.61 -15.64 -2.89
C ARG A 214 -6.01 -15.49 -2.32
N THR A 215 -6.08 -15.19 -1.03
CA THR A 215 -7.34 -14.98 -0.32
C THR A 215 -7.16 -13.75 0.54
N THR A 216 -8.00 -12.75 0.29
CA THR A 216 -7.96 -11.48 0.99
C THR A 216 -9.35 -11.19 1.53
N HIS A 217 -9.45 -10.73 2.77
CA HIS A 217 -10.74 -10.36 3.35
C HIS A 217 -10.57 -9.23 4.38
N PRO A 218 -11.34 -8.15 4.29
CA PRO A 218 -12.18 -7.79 3.16
C PRO A 218 -11.34 -7.55 1.90
N ASP A 219 -11.98 -7.42 0.75
CA ASP A 219 -11.26 -7.11 -0.49
C ASP A 219 -10.59 -5.73 -0.37
N PRO A 220 -9.33 -5.60 -0.83
CA PRO A 220 -8.67 -4.31 -0.83
C PRO A 220 -9.36 -3.40 -1.85
N ARG A 221 -9.48 -2.11 -1.51
CA ARG A 221 -10.00 -1.08 -2.41
C ARG A 221 -9.19 -1.01 -3.70
N TYR A 222 -7.87 -1.16 -3.60
CA TYR A 222 -7.01 -1.37 -4.76
C TYR A 222 -5.75 -2.15 -4.40
N ILE A 223 -5.14 -2.72 -5.43
CA ILE A 223 -3.80 -3.32 -5.38
C ILE A 223 -2.96 -2.62 -6.44
N ARG A 224 -1.82 -2.03 -6.06
CA ARG A 224 -0.93 -1.34 -7.02
C ARG A 224 0.53 -1.64 -6.78
N LEU A 225 1.35 -1.44 -7.81
CA LEU A 225 2.80 -1.50 -7.68
C LEU A 225 3.29 -0.26 -6.90
N LEU A 226 4.19 -0.45 -5.94
CA LEU A 226 4.81 0.65 -5.20
C LEU A 226 5.86 1.34 -6.08
N GLU A 227 5.76 2.67 -6.15
CA GLU A 227 6.75 3.53 -6.79
C GLU A 227 7.99 3.70 -5.89
N GLY A 228 8.84 2.68 -5.85
CA GLY A 228 9.88 2.57 -4.81
C GLY A 228 10.87 3.74 -4.72
N ARG A 229 11.07 4.52 -5.80
CA ARG A 229 11.92 5.74 -5.75
C ARG A 229 11.25 6.86 -4.98
N VAL A 230 9.95 7.05 -5.19
CA VAL A 230 9.16 8.11 -4.56
C VAL A 230 9.04 7.87 -3.06
N TRP A 231 8.97 6.61 -2.65
CA TRP A 231 8.93 6.20 -1.24
C TRP A 231 10.31 6.10 -0.57
N ALA A 232 11.41 6.24 -1.30
CA ALA A 232 12.74 6.11 -0.71
C ALA A 232 13.02 7.25 0.28
N ASP A 233 12.60 8.47 -0.05
CA ASP A 233 12.75 9.64 0.81
C ASP A 233 11.87 9.56 2.06
N TYR A 234 10.70 8.93 1.95
CA TYR A 234 9.84 8.66 3.10
C TYR A 234 10.43 7.61 4.05
N LEU A 235 11.08 6.58 3.51
CA LEU A 235 11.65 5.49 4.30
C LEU A 235 13.08 5.78 4.79
N ASP A 236 13.73 6.82 4.27
CA ASP A 236 15.17 7.10 4.42
C ASP A 236 16.06 5.96 3.91
N ARG A 237 15.54 5.19 2.94
CA ARG A 237 16.23 4.07 2.30
C ARG A 237 15.49 3.57 1.07
N ALA A 238 16.18 2.82 0.22
CA ALA A 238 15.53 2.03 -0.80
C ALA A 238 14.62 0.94 -0.16
N PRO A 239 13.34 0.82 -0.59
CA PRO A 239 12.44 -0.22 -0.10
C PRO A 239 12.94 -1.65 -0.43
N GLU A 240 13.63 -1.78 -1.56
CA GLU A 240 14.17 -3.02 -2.10
C GLU A 240 15.65 -2.86 -2.48
N LEU A 241 16.48 -3.88 -2.20
CA LEU A 241 17.92 -3.84 -2.50
C LEU A 241 18.23 -4.02 -3.99
N SER A 242 17.38 -4.77 -4.70
CA SER A 242 17.52 -5.01 -6.13
C SER A 242 16.54 -4.16 -6.91
N ARG A 243 17.00 -3.52 -7.98
CA ARG A 243 16.13 -2.79 -8.93
C ARG A 243 15.05 -3.68 -9.56
N ARG A 244 15.25 -5.01 -9.56
CA ARG A 244 14.27 -5.98 -10.07
C ARG A 244 13.22 -6.38 -9.03
N SER A 245 13.49 -6.14 -7.75
CA SER A 245 12.55 -6.42 -6.67
C SER A 245 11.65 -5.21 -6.48
N ARG A 246 10.34 -5.44 -6.38
CA ARG A 246 9.32 -4.40 -6.24
C ARG A 246 8.38 -4.77 -5.11
N LEU A 247 7.75 -3.77 -4.51
CA LEU A 247 6.68 -3.96 -3.54
C LEU A 247 5.33 -3.74 -4.21
N VAL A 248 4.31 -4.41 -3.72
CA VAL A 248 2.90 -4.28 -4.06
C VAL A 248 2.18 -3.74 -2.84
N VAL A 249 1.36 -2.72 -3.06
CA VAL A 249 0.54 -2.07 -2.05
C VAL A 249 -0.85 -2.69 -2.10
N TYR A 250 -1.28 -3.28 -1.00
CA TYR A 250 -2.66 -3.67 -0.76
C TYR A 250 -3.29 -2.60 0.14
N TYR A 251 -4.39 -1.99 -0.31
CA TYR A 251 -5.02 -0.87 0.37
C TYR A 251 -6.45 -1.17 0.78
N TRP A 252 -6.78 -0.90 2.04
CA TRP A 252 -8.14 -0.95 2.58
C TRP A 252 -8.56 0.42 3.11
N ARG A 253 -9.79 0.83 2.81
CA ARG A 253 -10.40 2.04 3.35
C ARG A 253 -11.72 1.68 4.01
N PHE A 254 -11.88 2.06 5.27
CA PHE A 254 -13.12 1.93 6.03
C PHE A 254 -13.55 3.34 6.44
N LYS A 255 -14.79 3.73 6.14
CA LYS A 255 -15.33 5.05 6.53
C LYS A 255 -16.68 4.84 7.22
N SER A 256 -16.87 5.49 8.37
CA SER A 256 -18.18 5.56 9.02
C SER A 256 -19.18 6.29 8.12
N ALA A 257 -20.37 5.70 7.91
CA ALA A 257 -21.41 6.31 7.08
C ALA A 257 -21.94 7.65 7.62
N ASN A 258 -21.72 7.94 8.90
CA ASN A 258 -22.17 9.20 9.51
C ASN A 258 -21.43 10.43 8.96
N GLY A 259 -20.28 10.26 8.28
CA GLY A 259 -19.54 11.34 7.62
C GLY A 259 -19.88 11.55 6.13
N ALA A 260 -21.02 11.03 5.65
CA ALA A 260 -21.49 11.18 4.27
C ALA A 260 -22.75 12.08 4.13
N ALA A 261 -23.20 12.73 5.20
CA ALA A 261 -24.38 13.60 5.18
C ALA A 261 -24.02 15.10 5.09
N THR A 262 -23.24 15.48 4.09
CA THR A 262 -23.32 16.84 3.50
C THR A 262 -22.79 16.78 2.06
N ALA A 263 -23.54 16.12 1.17
CA ALA A 263 -23.42 16.48 -0.24
C ALA A 263 -23.83 17.96 -0.37
N PRO A 264 -23.13 18.78 -1.18
CA PRO A 264 -23.61 20.12 -1.47
C PRO A 264 -25.01 19.97 -2.07
N ALA A 265 -25.98 20.69 -1.50
CA ALA A 265 -27.32 20.76 -2.08
C ALA A 265 -27.14 21.07 -3.57
N GLU A 266 -27.56 20.12 -4.42
CA GLU A 266 -27.76 20.41 -5.84
C GLU A 266 -28.59 21.68 -5.89
N ALA A 267 -28.01 22.72 -6.46
CA ALA A 267 -28.71 23.95 -6.74
C ALA A 267 -29.92 23.58 -7.60
N VAL A 268 -31.09 23.57 -6.97
CA VAL A 268 -32.37 23.59 -7.66
C VAL A 268 -32.36 24.88 -8.47
N VAL A 269 -32.03 24.76 -9.75
CA VAL A 269 -32.22 25.81 -10.74
C VAL A 269 -33.74 25.91 -10.95
N THR A 270 -34.39 26.71 -10.11
CA THR A 270 -35.71 27.26 -10.44
C THR A 270 -35.49 28.33 -11.50
N SER A 271 -35.70 27.96 -12.77
CA SER A 271 -35.87 28.93 -13.84
C SER A 271 -37.23 29.63 -13.67
N GLU A 272 -37.26 30.72 -12.92
CA GLU A 272 -38.33 31.72 -13.02
C GLU A 272 -38.04 32.61 -14.22
N THR A 273 -38.78 32.39 -15.30
CA THR A 273 -38.83 33.30 -16.45
C THR A 273 -39.71 34.49 -16.07
N THR A 274 -39.09 35.59 -15.62
CA THR A 274 -39.76 36.90 -15.52
C THR A 274 -39.42 37.72 -16.76
N GLU A 275 -40.30 37.69 -17.76
CA GLU A 275 -40.23 38.64 -18.88
C GLU A 275 -40.63 40.04 -18.39
N THR A 276 -39.67 40.96 -18.48
CA THR A 276 -39.83 42.37 -18.17
C THR A 276 -40.36 43.09 -19.41
N VAL A 277 -41.59 43.58 -19.34
CA VAL A 277 -42.18 44.46 -20.35
C VAL A 277 -41.48 45.83 -20.28
N SER A 278 -40.76 46.19 -21.34
CA SER A 278 -40.26 47.55 -21.56
C SER A 278 -41.14 48.25 -22.60
N ALA A 279 -41.79 49.33 -22.16
CA ALA A 279 -42.47 50.30 -23.00
C ALA A 279 -41.45 51.29 -23.57
N THR A 280 -41.55 51.63 -24.86
CA THR A 280 -41.06 52.91 -25.38
C THR A 280 -41.95 53.35 -26.55
N GLU A 281 -42.25 54.64 -26.52
CA GLU A 281 -43.23 55.41 -27.25
C GLU A 281 -42.89 55.75 -28.72
N SER A 282 -43.98 55.94 -29.47
CA SER A 282 -44.29 57.06 -30.38
C SER A 282 -43.83 57.11 -31.85
N THR A 283 -44.88 57.17 -32.71
CA THR A 283 -45.09 58.00 -33.93
C THR A 283 -44.18 57.76 -35.15
N SER A 284 -44.64 57.72 -36.41
CA SER A 284 -45.84 58.23 -37.10
C SER A 284 -45.81 57.73 -38.58
N ALA A 285 -47.00 57.63 -39.22
CA ALA A 285 -47.34 57.70 -40.67
C ALA A 285 -46.42 57.04 -41.73
N THR A 286 -46.85 56.30 -42.77
CA THR A 286 -47.93 56.53 -43.76
C THR A 286 -48.02 55.31 -44.73
N ASN A 287 -49.23 54.95 -45.18
CA ASN A 287 -49.67 54.34 -46.46
C ASN A 287 -48.98 53.16 -47.20
N ASN A 288 -49.90 52.30 -47.68
CA ASN A 288 -49.99 51.56 -48.95
C ASN A 288 -49.51 50.09 -49.07
N GLU A 289 -50.55 49.26 -49.16
CA GLU A 289 -50.81 48.20 -50.16
C GLU A 289 -49.80 47.07 -50.43
N ARG A 290 -50.43 45.88 -50.54
CA ARG A 290 -50.17 44.76 -51.47
C ARG A 290 -49.53 43.50 -50.87
N THR A 291 -50.44 42.56 -50.60
CA THR A 291 -50.48 41.17 -51.10
C THR A 291 -49.14 40.46 -51.31
N SER A 292 -48.90 39.38 -50.56
CA SER A 292 -48.80 38.02 -51.13
C SER A 292 -48.52 36.96 -50.05
N SER A 293 -49.31 35.91 -50.13
CA SER A 293 -49.23 34.60 -49.48
C SER A 293 -47.91 33.85 -49.76
N SER A 294 -47.43 33.08 -48.79
CA SER A 294 -47.13 31.66 -49.03
C SER A 294 -46.94 30.89 -47.71
N THR A 295 -47.93 30.05 -47.45
CA THR A 295 -47.92 28.91 -46.54
C THR A 295 -46.84 27.89 -46.97
N THR A 296 -46.05 27.37 -46.06
CA THR A 296 -45.43 26.04 -46.23
C THR A 296 -45.47 25.30 -44.90
N THR A 297 -46.32 24.28 -44.90
CA THR A 297 -46.57 23.32 -43.82
C THR A 297 -45.69 22.08 -44.03
N THR A 298 -45.52 21.32 -42.94
CA THR A 298 -45.18 19.88 -42.85
C THR A 298 -43.68 19.54 -42.92
N LYS A 299 -43.10 18.64 -42.12
CA LYS A 299 -43.67 17.50 -41.37
C LYS A 299 -42.63 17.04 -40.32
N ARG A 300 -43.00 16.97 -39.04
CA ARG A 300 -42.18 16.39 -37.97
C ARG A 300 -42.62 14.94 -37.77
N VAL A 301 -41.71 13.99 -37.98
CA VAL A 301 -41.91 12.55 -37.73
C VAL A 301 -41.32 12.25 -36.35
N THR A 302 -42.17 11.89 -35.39
CA THR A 302 -41.78 11.34 -34.09
C THR A 302 -41.91 9.82 -34.13
N THR A 303 -40.79 9.11 -34.13
CA THR A 303 -40.75 7.66 -33.92
C THR A 303 -40.54 7.38 -32.43
N ASN A 304 -41.56 6.82 -31.78
CA ASN A 304 -41.49 6.33 -30.41
C ASN A 304 -40.71 5.01 -30.40
N GLY A 305 -39.47 5.03 -29.88
CA GLY A 305 -38.72 3.84 -29.51
C GLY A 305 -39.17 3.31 -28.14
N PRO A 306 -39.15 1.98 -27.91
CA PRO A 306 -39.56 1.39 -26.65
C PRO A 306 -38.63 1.80 -25.49
N PRO A 307 -39.17 1.94 -24.26
CA PRO A 307 -38.41 2.40 -23.11
C PRO A 307 -37.30 1.40 -22.75
N ALA A 308 -36.09 1.93 -22.61
CA ALA A 308 -34.95 1.19 -22.08
C ALA A 308 -35.29 0.67 -20.68
N LEU A 309 -35.01 -0.63 -20.45
CA LEU A 309 -35.00 -1.22 -19.12
C LEU A 309 -34.04 -0.41 -18.23
N SER A 310 -34.61 0.34 -17.29
CA SER A 310 -33.86 0.96 -16.22
C SER A 310 -33.17 -0.13 -15.40
N GLU A 311 -31.84 -0.10 -15.35
CA GLU A 311 -31.04 -0.87 -14.40
C GLU A 311 -31.59 -0.61 -12.98
N PRO A 312 -31.74 -1.65 -12.15
CA PRO A 312 -32.09 -1.44 -10.76
C PRO A 312 -30.89 -0.81 -10.04
N ASP A 313 -30.97 0.49 -9.79
CA ASP A 313 -30.17 1.19 -8.78
C ASP A 313 -30.43 0.53 -7.42
N GLN A 314 -29.60 -0.46 -7.07
CA GLN A 314 -29.42 -0.83 -5.68
C GLN A 314 -28.26 -0.02 -5.12
N PRO A 315 -28.48 0.95 -4.22
CA PRO A 315 -27.42 1.42 -3.37
C PRO A 315 -27.00 0.24 -2.50
N THR A 316 -25.88 -0.38 -2.86
CA THR A 316 -25.17 -1.33 -2.01
C THR A 316 -24.82 -0.59 -0.72
N ARG A 317 -25.70 -0.68 0.29
CA ARG A 317 -25.40 -0.24 1.65
C ARG A 317 -24.11 -0.94 2.04
N ASP A 318 -23.03 -0.16 2.16
CA ASP A 318 -21.74 -0.65 2.61
C ASP A 318 -21.94 -1.32 3.98
N PRO A 319 -21.78 -2.65 4.09
CA PRO A 319 -22.02 -3.36 5.35
C PRO A 319 -21.02 -2.95 6.44
N TYR A 320 -20.00 -2.14 6.11
CA TYR A 320 -19.00 -1.61 7.03
C TYR A 320 -19.25 -0.15 7.44
N ALA A 321 -20.43 0.39 7.13
CA ALA A 321 -20.89 1.69 7.56
C ALA A 321 -20.97 1.81 9.11
N GLY A 322 -19.95 2.44 9.71
CA GLY A 322 -19.97 2.83 11.12
C GLY A 322 -18.59 3.06 11.72
N TRP A 323 -18.54 3.57 12.94
CA TRP A 323 -17.31 3.69 13.70
C TRP A 323 -16.72 2.31 14.00
N VAL A 324 -15.41 2.18 13.83
CA VAL A 324 -14.66 1.01 14.26
C VAL A 324 -14.49 1.10 15.77
N THR A 325 -15.13 0.18 16.46
CA THR A 325 -15.21 0.13 17.92
C THR A 325 -14.90 -1.27 18.41
N ILE A 326 -14.84 -1.46 19.72
CA ILE A 326 -14.66 -2.78 20.33
C ILE A 326 -15.80 -3.74 19.92
N ASN A 327 -17.02 -3.21 19.76
CA ASN A 327 -18.21 -3.98 19.37
C ASN A 327 -18.32 -4.17 17.85
N LYS A 328 -17.62 -3.34 17.07
CA LYS A 328 -17.54 -3.43 15.60
C LYS A 328 -16.07 -3.38 15.16
N PRO A 329 -15.27 -4.40 15.49
CA PRO A 329 -13.85 -4.40 15.17
C PRO A 329 -13.64 -4.63 13.67
N THR A 330 -12.50 -4.16 13.16
CA THR A 330 -12.08 -4.41 11.77
C THR A 330 -11.01 -5.48 11.73
N ARG A 331 -11.11 -6.42 10.79
CA ARG A 331 -10.11 -7.47 10.57
C ARG A 331 -9.69 -7.50 9.10
N ILE A 332 -8.40 -7.38 8.87
CA ILE A 332 -7.75 -7.54 7.57
C ILE A 332 -7.02 -8.88 7.59
N PHE A 333 -7.41 -9.78 6.71
CA PHE A 333 -6.81 -11.09 6.53
C PHE A 333 -6.27 -11.22 5.11
N THR A 334 -5.08 -11.79 4.95
CA THR A 334 -4.52 -12.10 3.63
C THR A 334 -3.65 -13.36 3.67
N ASP A 335 -3.96 -14.38 2.87
CA ASP A 335 -3.07 -15.52 2.58
C ASP A 335 -2.28 -15.22 1.30
N PHE A 336 -1.02 -14.85 1.45
CA PHE A 336 -0.08 -14.65 0.36
C PHE A 336 0.54 -15.98 -0.08
N LYS A 337 0.65 -16.20 -1.39
CA LYS A 337 1.42 -17.30 -2.00
C LYS A 337 2.63 -16.80 -2.76
N ILE A 338 3.64 -17.66 -2.83
CA ILE A 338 4.82 -17.48 -3.67
C ILE A 338 4.56 -18.21 -4.99
N ASP A 339 4.18 -17.47 -6.04
CA ASP A 339 3.70 -18.07 -7.30
C ASP A 339 4.78 -18.75 -8.15
N THR A 340 6.04 -18.46 -7.94
CA THR A 340 7.21 -19.22 -8.44
C THR A 340 8.43 -18.45 -7.99
N ARG A 341 9.47 -19.12 -7.47
CA ARG A 341 10.73 -18.43 -7.19
C ARG A 341 11.44 -18.24 -8.53
N PRO A 342 11.74 -17.01 -8.98
CA PRO A 342 12.44 -16.78 -10.26
C PRO A 342 13.86 -17.40 -10.33
N TRP A 343 14.33 -18.04 -9.26
CA TRP A 343 15.71 -18.52 -9.07
C TRP A 343 15.80 -20.00 -8.70
N ALA A 344 14.71 -20.77 -8.71
CA ALA A 344 14.73 -22.16 -8.23
C ALA A 344 15.76 -23.03 -8.97
N LEU A 345 15.86 -22.88 -10.29
CA LEU A 345 16.80 -23.67 -11.10
C LEU A 345 18.27 -23.24 -10.91
N PRO A 346 18.66 -21.95 -11.05
CA PRO A 346 20.05 -21.54 -10.80
C PRO A 346 20.52 -21.81 -9.38
N THR A 347 19.67 -21.60 -8.37
CA THR A 347 20.04 -21.91 -6.98
C THR A 347 20.13 -23.41 -6.71
N ALA A 348 19.29 -24.23 -7.35
CA ALA A 348 19.42 -25.69 -7.26
C ALA A 348 20.71 -26.18 -7.92
N ILE A 349 21.07 -25.63 -9.09
CA ILE A 349 22.33 -25.93 -9.78
C ILE A 349 23.52 -25.52 -8.91
N LEU A 350 23.52 -24.28 -8.40
CA LEU A 350 24.63 -23.79 -7.56
C LEU A 350 24.74 -24.58 -6.25
N ALA A 351 23.61 -24.92 -5.61
CA ALA A 351 23.61 -25.74 -4.41
C ALA A 351 24.11 -27.16 -4.69
N ALA A 352 23.71 -27.78 -5.80
CA ALA A 352 24.20 -29.09 -6.21
C ALA A 352 25.73 -29.06 -6.43
N LEU A 353 26.24 -28.04 -7.13
CA LEU A 353 27.68 -27.86 -7.35
C LEU A 353 28.44 -27.67 -6.02
N LEU A 354 27.91 -26.85 -5.10
CA LEU A 354 28.50 -26.64 -3.78
C LEU A 354 28.48 -27.92 -2.92
N THR A 355 27.38 -28.68 -2.93
CA THR A 355 27.28 -29.95 -2.19
C THR A 355 28.27 -30.97 -2.73
N VAL A 356 28.38 -31.12 -4.06
CA VAL A 356 29.37 -32.02 -4.69
C VAL A 356 30.79 -31.60 -4.30
N GLY A 357 31.11 -30.30 -4.39
CA GLY A 357 32.42 -29.78 -3.99
C GLY A 357 32.74 -29.99 -2.52
N LEU A 358 31.77 -29.77 -1.62
CA LEU A 358 31.94 -29.95 -0.18
C LEU A 358 32.08 -31.43 0.21
N SER A 359 31.28 -32.32 -0.40
CA SER A 359 31.40 -33.76 -0.19
C SER A 359 32.74 -34.30 -0.69
N TRP A 360 33.24 -33.79 -1.82
CA TRP A 360 34.56 -34.17 -2.30
C TRP A 360 35.65 -33.74 -1.30
N PHE A 361 35.60 -32.50 -0.84
CA PHE A 361 36.57 -31.96 0.12
C PHE A 361 36.57 -32.68 1.48
N LEU A 362 35.39 -33.00 2.03
CA LEU A 362 35.28 -33.58 3.38
C LEU A 362 35.60 -35.07 3.47
N PHE A 363 35.36 -35.82 2.40
CA PHE A 363 35.44 -37.29 2.42
C PHE A 363 36.62 -37.84 1.60
N ASP A 364 37.47 -36.95 1.07
CA ASP A 364 38.61 -37.29 0.22
C ASP A 364 38.25 -38.36 -0.83
N LEU A 365 37.06 -38.19 -1.41
CA LEU A 365 36.51 -39.13 -2.38
C LEU A 365 37.39 -39.06 -3.61
N THR A 366 38.30 -40.03 -3.78
CA THR A 366 38.99 -40.24 -5.06
C THR A 366 37.94 -40.45 -6.13
N PRO A 367 37.73 -39.50 -7.04
CA PRO A 367 36.65 -39.60 -8.02
C PRO A 367 36.96 -40.78 -8.94
N ARG A 368 35.96 -41.63 -9.19
CA ARG A 368 36.07 -42.68 -10.21
C ARG A 368 36.38 -42.00 -11.55
N ALA A 369 37.28 -42.57 -12.34
CA ALA A 369 37.69 -42.01 -13.64
C ALA A 369 36.49 -41.63 -14.53
N GLU A 370 35.43 -42.44 -14.51
CA GLU A 370 34.18 -42.18 -15.22
C GLU A 370 33.46 -40.89 -14.80
N LEU A 371 33.49 -40.52 -13.51
CA LEU A 371 32.91 -39.28 -13.01
C LEU A 371 33.79 -38.08 -13.34
N ILE A 372 35.12 -38.26 -13.41
CA ILE A 372 36.04 -37.24 -13.89
C ILE A 372 35.77 -36.95 -15.37
N ASP A 373 35.55 -37.98 -16.19
CA ASP A 373 35.20 -37.83 -17.62
C ASP A 373 33.84 -37.13 -17.82
N ILE A 374 32.84 -37.44 -16.99
CA ILE A 374 31.55 -36.72 -17.03
C ILE A 374 31.71 -35.27 -16.57
N ALA A 375 32.46 -35.01 -15.50
CA ALA A 375 32.66 -33.67 -14.96
C ALA A 375 33.55 -32.81 -15.86
N THR A 376 34.56 -33.39 -16.50
CA THR A 376 35.40 -32.73 -17.51
C THR A 376 34.64 -32.58 -18.82
N GLY A 377 33.80 -33.53 -19.22
CA GLY A 377 32.89 -33.40 -20.35
C GLY A 377 31.85 -32.29 -20.14
N PHE A 378 31.26 -32.21 -18.94
CA PHE A 378 30.35 -31.12 -18.57
C PHE A 378 31.10 -29.80 -18.41
N GLY A 379 32.30 -29.82 -17.83
CA GLY A 379 33.16 -28.65 -17.65
C GLY A 379 33.65 -28.09 -18.98
N THR A 380 34.05 -28.94 -19.93
CA THR A 380 34.41 -28.55 -21.29
C THR A 380 33.20 -28.10 -22.09
N TRP A 381 32.03 -28.73 -21.92
CA TRP A 381 30.78 -28.22 -22.48
C TRP A 381 30.43 -26.84 -21.92
N LEU A 382 30.50 -26.64 -20.61
CA LEU A 382 30.23 -25.36 -19.93
C LEU A 382 31.26 -24.28 -20.32
N LEU A 383 32.54 -24.65 -20.40
CA LEU A 383 33.61 -23.78 -20.90
C LEU A 383 33.48 -23.52 -22.40
N SER A 384 32.93 -24.44 -23.18
CA SER A 384 32.58 -24.20 -24.58
C SER A 384 31.36 -23.27 -24.70
N LEU A 385 30.53 -23.16 -23.66
CA LEU A 385 29.50 -22.14 -23.55
C LEU A 385 30.07 -20.77 -23.15
N VAL A 386 31.26 -20.70 -22.52
CA VAL A 386 31.91 -19.43 -22.15
C VAL A 386 32.12 -18.50 -23.35
N PRO A 387 32.63 -18.90 -24.53
CA PRO A 387 32.69 -17.99 -25.67
C PRO A 387 31.31 -17.50 -26.13
N TYR A 388 30.24 -18.29 -25.99
CA TYR A 388 28.88 -17.84 -26.30
C TYR A 388 28.30 -16.90 -25.23
N ILE A 389 28.59 -17.15 -23.96
CA ILE A 389 28.19 -16.29 -22.84
C ILE A 389 29.01 -14.98 -22.87
N SER A 390 30.31 -15.06 -23.08
CA SER A 390 31.21 -13.92 -23.30
C SER A 390 30.83 -13.15 -24.55
N PHE A 391 30.43 -13.80 -25.64
CA PHE A 391 29.87 -13.14 -26.82
C PHE A 391 28.54 -12.46 -26.51
N ALA A 392 27.62 -13.12 -25.79
CA ALA A 392 26.36 -12.51 -25.38
C ALA A 392 26.57 -11.30 -24.45
N VAL A 393 27.50 -11.40 -23.49
CA VAL A 393 27.88 -10.31 -22.59
C VAL A 393 28.57 -9.18 -23.35
N LEU A 394 29.46 -9.49 -24.28
CA LEU A 394 30.13 -8.51 -25.14
C LEU A 394 29.13 -7.81 -26.07
N VAL A 395 28.22 -8.55 -26.69
CA VAL A 395 27.13 -8.00 -27.53
C VAL A 395 26.18 -7.13 -26.70
N THR A 396 25.90 -7.53 -25.46
CA THR A 396 25.07 -6.73 -24.54
C THR A 396 25.80 -5.45 -24.10
N ALA A 397 27.10 -5.54 -23.80
CA ALA A 397 27.94 -4.40 -23.44
C ALA A 397 28.11 -3.42 -24.61
N ILE A 398 28.34 -3.94 -25.83
CA ILE A 398 28.38 -3.15 -27.06
C ILE A 398 27.02 -2.51 -27.31
N GLY A 399 25.90 -3.23 -27.14
CA GLY A 399 24.55 -2.67 -27.22
C GLY A 399 24.34 -1.52 -26.23
N TYR A 400 24.81 -1.67 -24.99
CA TYR A 400 24.73 -0.64 -23.95
C TYR A 400 25.58 0.60 -24.27
N VAL A 401 26.79 0.41 -24.80
CA VAL A 401 27.71 1.49 -25.22
C VAL A 401 27.19 2.22 -26.46
N LEU A 402 26.58 1.49 -27.41
CA LEU A 402 25.97 2.06 -28.61
C LEU A 402 24.66 2.81 -28.32
N GLU A 403 23.89 2.36 -27.32
CA GLU A 403 22.71 3.08 -26.82
C GLU A 403 23.10 4.38 -26.10
N TRP A 404 24.29 4.41 -25.48
CA TRP A 404 24.85 5.59 -24.80
C TRP A 404 25.39 6.66 -25.76
N THR A 405 25.80 6.29 -26.98
CA THR A 405 26.44 7.20 -27.94
C THR A 405 25.48 7.75 -29.02
N GLY A 406 24.19 7.39 -28.97
CA GLY A 406 23.12 8.00 -29.78
C GLY A 406 23.17 7.74 -31.30
N ALA A 407 24.33 7.41 -31.87
CA ALA A 407 24.54 7.35 -33.31
C ALA A 407 24.03 6.07 -34.00
N LEU A 408 23.66 5.03 -33.24
CA LEU A 408 23.34 3.70 -33.80
C LEU A 408 22.12 3.02 -33.14
N GLN A 409 21.05 3.78 -32.91
CA GLN A 409 19.79 3.26 -32.36
C GLN A 409 19.13 2.15 -33.21
N SER A 410 19.38 2.12 -34.52
CA SER A 410 18.90 1.06 -35.43
C SER A 410 19.67 -0.25 -35.25
N ALA A 411 20.98 -0.19 -35.08
CA ALA A 411 21.82 -1.36 -34.81
C ALA A 411 21.57 -1.92 -33.40
N ALA A 412 21.42 -1.05 -32.38
CA ALA A 412 21.08 -1.47 -31.03
C ALA A 412 19.71 -2.18 -30.96
N ARG A 413 18.70 -1.66 -31.68
CA ARG A 413 17.40 -2.33 -31.81
C ARG A 413 17.51 -3.70 -32.51
N TRP A 414 18.29 -3.78 -33.60
CA TRP A 414 18.50 -5.04 -34.30
C TRP A 414 19.22 -6.09 -33.43
N VAL A 415 20.24 -5.69 -32.67
CA VAL A 415 20.96 -6.56 -31.72
C VAL A 415 20.02 -7.06 -30.62
N ARG A 416 19.24 -6.16 -30.03
CA ARG A 416 18.24 -6.51 -29.00
C ARG A 416 17.18 -7.48 -29.52
N ASP A 417 16.65 -7.23 -30.72
CA ASP A 417 15.66 -8.10 -31.34
C ASP A 417 16.24 -9.48 -31.69
N THR A 418 17.52 -9.53 -32.10
CA THR A 418 18.23 -10.79 -32.37
C THR A 418 18.48 -11.57 -31.08
N TYR A 419 18.82 -10.89 -29.99
CA TYR A 419 18.94 -11.49 -28.66
C TYR A 419 17.62 -12.08 -28.16
N HIS A 420 16.49 -11.36 -28.28
CA HIS A 420 15.19 -11.88 -27.89
C HIS A 420 14.72 -13.06 -28.76
N ARG A 421 15.09 -13.10 -30.04
CA ARG A 421 14.85 -14.27 -30.90
C ARG A 421 15.67 -15.48 -30.44
N PHE A 422 16.95 -15.27 -30.09
CA PHE A 422 17.80 -16.32 -29.53
C PHE A 422 17.27 -16.83 -28.19
N GLU A 423 16.88 -15.94 -27.29
CA GLU A 423 16.26 -16.27 -26.00
C GLU A 423 14.97 -17.09 -26.21
N GLY A 424 14.10 -16.67 -27.13
CA GLY A 424 12.88 -17.40 -27.48
C GLY A 424 13.12 -18.75 -28.17
N TRP A 425 14.24 -18.91 -28.89
CA TRP A 425 14.68 -20.19 -29.45
C TRP A 425 15.23 -21.11 -28.35
N LEU A 426 16.07 -20.59 -27.45
CA LEU A 426 16.65 -21.32 -26.33
C LEU A 426 15.57 -21.84 -25.38
N PHE A 427 14.57 -21.02 -25.04
CA PHE A 427 13.44 -21.47 -24.22
C PHE A 427 12.57 -22.53 -24.92
N ARG A 428 12.44 -22.48 -26.25
CA ARG A 428 11.77 -23.55 -27.01
C ARG A 428 12.58 -24.84 -27.02
N LEU A 429 13.90 -24.76 -27.18
CA LEU A 429 14.81 -25.90 -27.12
C LEU A 429 14.77 -26.57 -25.74
N ILE A 430 14.83 -25.78 -24.66
CA ILE A 430 14.72 -26.26 -23.28
C ILE A 430 13.35 -26.91 -23.02
N ARG A 431 12.27 -26.43 -23.64
CA ARG A 431 10.92 -27.02 -23.53
C ARG A 431 10.75 -28.34 -24.30
N VAL A 432 11.60 -28.60 -25.30
CA VAL A 432 11.62 -29.84 -26.07
C VAL A 432 12.53 -30.89 -25.40
N ILE A 433 13.57 -30.45 -24.69
CA ILE A 433 14.58 -31.33 -24.07
C ILE A 433 14.32 -31.58 -22.57
N GLY A 434 13.57 -30.70 -21.90
CA GLY A 434 13.21 -30.86 -20.48
C GLY A 434 12.14 -31.94 -20.27
N PRO A 435 12.22 -32.73 -19.18
CA PRO A 435 11.18 -33.71 -18.86
C PRO A 435 9.83 -33.01 -18.67
N ARG A 436 8.79 -33.57 -19.29
CA ARG A 436 7.40 -33.14 -19.10
C ARG A 436 6.86 -33.76 -17.82
N ASP A 437 7.34 -33.30 -16.67
CA ASP A 437 6.73 -33.54 -15.36
C ASP A 437 6.84 -32.29 -14.48
#